data_AF-A0A2E1HBF8-F1
#
_entry.id   AF-A0A2E1HBF8-F1
#
_cell.length_a   1.000
_cell.length_b   1.000
_cell.length_c   1.000
_cell.angle_alpha   90.00
_cell.angle_beta   90.00
_cell.angle_gamma   90.00
#
_symmetry.space_group_name_H-M   'P 1'
#
loop_
_entity.id
_entity.type
_entity.pdbx_description
1 polymer ?
#
loop_
_entity_poly.entity_id
_entity_poly.type
_entity_poly.pdbx_seq_one_letter_code
_entity_poly.pdbx_strand_id
1 'polypeptide(L)'
;MNIHEYQAKQLLESFGAPIAPGIAIDDVAEAEAAAKQLPGPLYVVKSQIHAGGRGKGRFKELGPDSKGGVRLAKSIEDVVTNAREMLGNTLVTKQTGDAGKVVNRLYIEDGADIDREL
;
A
#
# COMPACT_ATOMS: atom_id res chain seq x y z
N MET A 1 -13.51 -5.12 16.23
CA MET A 1 -12.21 -5.71 15.83
C MET A 1 -12.11 -5.56 14.32
N ASN A 2 -10.98 -5.05 13.80
CA ASN A 2 -10.79 -4.81 12.37
C ASN A 2 -9.58 -5.61 11.87
N ILE A 3 -9.57 -5.98 10.60
CA ILE A 3 -8.43 -6.57 9.90
C ILE A 3 -7.89 -5.60 8.84
N HIS A 4 -6.64 -5.76 8.44
CA HIS A 4 -6.02 -4.96 7.38
C HIS A 4 -6.49 -5.39 5.99
N GLU A 5 -6.25 -4.54 4.98
CA GLU A 5 -6.64 -4.81 3.59
C GLU A 5 -6.03 -6.12 3.09
N TYR A 6 -4.74 -6.36 3.34
CA TYR A 6 -4.07 -7.59 2.88
C TYR A 6 -4.68 -8.84 3.52
N GLN A 7 -5.07 -8.79 4.80
CA GLN A 7 -5.71 -9.91 5.51
C GLN A 7 -7.11 -10.16 4.97
N ALA A 8 -7.88 -9.10 4.71
CA ALA A 8 -9.20 -9.21 4.12
C ALA A 8 -9.13 -9.83 2.72
N LYS A 9 -8.15 -9.43 1.91
CA LYS A 9 -7.93 -9.98 0.57
C LYS A 9 -7.55 -11.46 0.62
N GLN A 10 -6.60 -11.84 1.47
CA GLN A 10 -6.23 -13.25 1.68
C GLN A 10 -7.42 -14.10 2.14
N LEU A 11 -8.25 -13.56 3.05
CA LEU A 11 -9.49 -14.22 3.46
C LEU A 11 -10.44 -14.40 2.28
N LEU A 12 -10.73 -13.34 1.52
CA LEU A 12 -11.62 -13.42 0.35
C LEU A 12 -11.11 -14.42 -0.71
N GLU A 13 -9.81 -14.41 -0.99
CA GLU A 13 -9.16 -15.35 -1.90
C GLU A 13 -9.33 -16.82 -1.46
N SER A 14 -9.23 -17.09 -0.15
CA SER A 14 -9.47 -18.44 0.40
C SER A 14 -10.89 -18.96 0.16
N PHE A 15 -11.84 -18.08 -0.14
CA PHE A 15 -13.22 -18.42 -0.52
C PHE A 15 -13.44 -18.37 -2.05
N GLY A 16 -12.38 -18.18 -2.84
CA GLY A 16 -12.42 -18.15 -4.29
C GLY A 16 -12.86 -16.82 -4.90
N ALA A 17 -12.91 -15.73 -4.12
CA ALA A 17 -13.19 -14.41 -4.66
C ALA A 17 -11.98 -13.93 -5.50
N PRO A 18 -12.21 -13.37 -6.71
CA PRO A 18 -11.13 -12.82 -7.51
C PRO A 18 -10.56 -11.56 -6.83
N ILE A 19 -9.25 -11.56 -6.59
CA ILE A 19 -8.51 -10.41 -6.07
C ILE A 19 -7.32 -10.12 -6.98
N ALA A 20 -6.84 -8.88 -6.97
CA ALA A 20 -5.55 -8.58 -7.57
C ALA A 20 -4.43 -9.24 -6.72
N PRO A 21 -3.43 -9.89 -7.36
CA PRO A 21 -2.31 -10.48 -6.64
C PRO A 21 -1.56 -9.40 -5.86
N GLY A 22 -1.19 -9.70 -4.62
CA GLY A 22 -0.37 -8.80 -3.84
C GLY A 22 0.33 -9.46 -2.68
N ILE A 23 1.41 -8.83 -2.24
CA ILE A 23 2.32 -9.33 -1.23
C ILE A 23 2.46 -8.28 -0.14
N ALA A 24 2.25 -8.70 1.11
CA ALA A 24 2.50 -7.86 2.27
C ALA A 24 3.98 -7.93 2.65
N ILE A 25 4.57 -6.79 2.99
CA ILE A 25 5.96 -6.67 3.45
C ILE A 25 6.02 -5.88 4.75
N ASP A 26 6.96 -6.22 5.63
CA ASP A 26 7.28 -5.44 6.83
C ASP A 26 8.76 -5.05 6.94
N ASP A 27 9.55 -5.37 5.91
CA ASP A 27 10.88 -4.81 5.68
C ASP A 27 10.96 -4.21 4.25
N VAL A 28 11.60 -3.06 4.11
CA VAL A 28 11.90 -2.44 2.82
C VAL A 28 12.74 -3.38 1.93
N ALA A 29 13.63 -4.19 2.53
CA ALA A 29 14.48 -5.12 1.80
C ALA A 29 13.68 -6.15 0.99
N GLU A 30 12.42 -6.42 1.37
CA GLU A 30 11.53 -7.37 0.69
C GLU A 30 10.84 -6.76 -0.55
N ALA A 31 10.82 -5.43 -0.67
CA ALA A 31 9.99 -4.73 -1.66
C ALA A 31 10.34 -5.11 -3.11
N GLU A 32 11.63 -5.26 -3.41
CA GLU A 32 12.09 -5.67 -4.74
C GLU A 32 11.66 -7.10 -5.07
N ALA A 33 11.86 -8.03 -4.13
CA ALA A 33 11.51 -9.44 -4.28
C ALA A 33 9.99 -9.64 -4.37
N ALA A 34 9.22 -8.86 -3.62
CA ALA A 34 7.76 -8.85 -3.70
C ALA A 34 7.28 -8.35 -5.08
N ALA A 35 7.80 -7.22 -5.56
CA ALA A 35 7.42 -6.69 -6.88
C ALA A 35 7.74 -7.66 -8.03
N LYS A 36 8.89 -8.33 -7.98
CA LYS A 36 9.30 -9.33 -9.00
C LYS A 36 8.40 -10.57 -9.08
N GLN A 37 7.60 -10.85 -8.05
CA GLN A 37 6.65 -11.95 -8.03
C GLN A 37 5.28 -11.58 -8.62
N LEU A 38 5.04 -10.29 -8.84
CA LEU A 38 3.77 -9.77 -9.36
C LEU A 38 3.85 -9.60 -10.89
N PRO A 39 2.71 -9.69 -11.60
CA PRO A 39 2.68 -9.57 -13.06
C PRO A 39 3.27 -8.26 -13.60
N GLY A 40 2.90 -7.13 -13.00
CA GLY A 40 3.30 -5.81 -13.47
C GLY A 40 2.73 -5.48 -14.87
N PRO A 41 3.20 -4.41 -15.54
CA PRO A 41 4.30 -3.52 -15.17
C PRO A 41 3.89 -2.40 -14.20
N LEU A 42 2.60 -2.27 -13.89
CA LEU A 42 2.07 -1.30 -12.94
C LEU A 42 1.92 -1.98 -11.58
N TYR A 43 2.37 -1.32 -10.52
CA TYR A 43 2.21 -1.77 -9.15
C TYR A 43 1.55 -0.69 -8.31
N VAL A 44 0.98 -1.08 -7.18
CA VAL A 44 0.43 -0.17 -6.18
C VAL A 44 1.02 -0.48 -4.81
N VAL A 45 1.72 0.49 -4.22
CA VAL A 45 2.27 0.39 -2.85
C VAL A 45 1.28 1.02 -1.88
N LYS A 46 0.75 0.23 -0.95
CA LYS A 46 -0.37 0.61 -0.07
C LYS A 46 -0.01 0.50 1.41
N SER A 47 -0.10 1.61 2.14
CA SER A 47 0.03 1.65 3.60
C SER A 47 -1.05 0.81 4.27
N GLN A 48 -0.65 -0.12 5.14
CA GLN A 48 -1.56 -0.92 5.94
C GLN A 48 -1.78 -0.27 7.31
N ILE A 49 -2.78 0.60 7.39
CA ILE A 49 -3.24 1.22 8.65
C ILE A 49 -4.76 1.08 8.78
N HIS A 50 -5.27 1.03 10.02
CA HIS A 50 -6.71 1.08 10.29
C HIS A 50 -7.25 2.52 10.22
N ALA A 51 -7.24 3.09 9.02
CA ALA A 51 -7.90 4.34 8.67
C ALA A 51 -8.08 4.43 7.15
N GLY A 52 -9.17 5.04 6.70
CA GLY A 52 -9.42 5.44 5.33
C GLY A 52 -8.71 6.74 4.95
N GLY A 53 -8.89 7.17 3.69
CA GLY A 53 -8.29 8.40 3.16
C GLY A 53 -6.78 8.32 2.90
N ARG A 54 -6.20 7.11 2.88
CA ARG A 54 -4.76 6.86 2.75
C ARG A 54 -4.14 7.55 1.52
N GLY A 55 -4.77 7.44 0.35
CA GLY A 55 -4.25 8.03 -0.89
C GLY A 55 -4.15 9.56 -0.87
N LYS A 56 -5.01 10.24 -0.09
CA LYS A 56 -4.99 11.70 0.11
C LYS A 56 -4.27 12.11 1.41
N GLY A 57 -3.62 11.17 2.09
CA GLY A 57 -2.87 11.43 3.31
C GLY A 57 -1.52 12.09 3.03
N ARG A 58 -0.81 12.45 4.09
CA ARG A 58 0.57 12.96 4.06
C ARG A 58 1.40 12.26 5.13
N PHE A 59 2.69 12.09 4.89
CA PHE A 59 3.61 11.58 5.91
C PHE A 59 4.18 12.75 6.71
N LYS A 60 4.31 12.59 8.04
CA LYS A 60 4.84 13.66 8.90
C LYS A 60 6.33 13.92 8.66
N GLU A 61 7.05 12.86 8.36
CA GLU A 61 8.51 12.82 8.25
C GLU A 61 8.99 13.24 6.85
N LEU A 62 8.07 13.39 5.89
CA LEU A 62 8.38 13.79 4.52
C LEU A 62 7.96 15.23 4.24
N GLY A 63 8.49 15.79 3.15
CA GLY A 63 8.16 17.14 2.72
C GLY A 63 6.68 17.34 2.36
N PRO A 64 6.22 18.61 2.27
CA PRO A 64 4.82 18.95 2.01
C PRO A 64 4.28 18.41 0.68
N ASP A 65 5.17 18.19 -0.30
CA ASP A 65 4.84 17.66 -1.63
C ASP A 65 4.88 16.12 -1.70
N SER A 66 5.07 15.45 -0.56
CA SER A 66 5.12 13.99 -0.51
C SER A 66 3.77 13.35 -0.91
N LYS A 67 3.86 12.24 -1.63
CA LYS A 67 2.68 11.46 -2.04
C LYS A 67 2.04 10.77 -0.82
N GLY A 68 0.73 10.54 -0.88
CA GLY A 68 -0.01 9.87 0.19
C GLY A 68 0.30 8.37 0.36
N GLY A 69 -0.47 7.70 1.19
CA GLY A 69 -0.26 6.30 1.58
C GLY A 69 -0.70 5.23 0.57
N VAL A 70 -1.12 5.62 -0.64
CA VAL A 70 -1.42 4.72 -1.77
C VAL A 70 -0.77 5.31 -2.99
N ARG A 71 0.18 4.60 -3.60
CA ARG A 71 1.03 5.14 -4.66
C ARG A 71 1.15 4.15 -5.81
N LEU A 72 0.96 4.64 -7.02
CA LEU A 72 1.29 3.91 -8.24
C LEU A 72 2.81 3.90 -8.45
N ALA A 73 3.34 2.77 -8.89
CA ALA A 73 4.73 2.56 -9.23
C ALA A 73 4.81 1.90 -10.60
N LYS A 74 5.59 2.47 -11.54
CA LYS A 74 5.70 1.98 -12.92
C LYS A 74 6.97 1.16 -13.16
N SER A 75 7.74 0.93 -12.11
CA SER A 75 8.92 0.08 -12.11
C SER A 75 9.16 -0.50 -10.72
N ILE A 76 10.05 -1.48 -10.62
CA ILE A 76 10.44 -2.07 -9.34
C ILE A 76 11.19 -1.04 -8.49
N GLU A 77 11.99 -0.17 -9.11
CA GLU A 77 12.70 0.92 -8.44
C GLU A 77 11.72 1.91 -7.79
N ASP A 78 10.60 2.22 -8.48
CA ASP A 78 9.51 3.04 -7.91
C ASP A 78 8.89 2.34 -6.69
N VAL A 79 8.70 1.02 -6.74
CA VAL A 79 8.16 0.25 -5.60
C VAL A 79 9.09 0.37 -4.39
N VAL A 80 10.39 0.13 -4.58
CA VAL A 80 11.40 0.22 -3.51
C VAL A 80 11.48 1.65 -2.94
N THR A 81 11.45 2.66 -3.81
CA THR A 81 11.47 4.08 -3.39
C THR A 81 10.25 4.43 -2.55
N ASN A 82 9.06 4.05 -3.01
CA ASN A 82 7.84 4.25 -2.24
C ASN A 82 7.87 3.49 -0.92
N ALA A 83 8.39 2.25 -0.89
CA ALA A 83 8.49 1.48 0.34
C ALA A 83 9.38 2.16 1.39
N ARG A 84 10.55 2.70 0.98
CA ARG A 84 11.46 3.48 1.86
C ARG A 84 10.81 4.72 2.43
N GLU A 85 10.02 5.42 1.62
CA GLU A 85 9.35 6.65 2.06
C GLU A 85 8.15 6.37 2.97
N MET A 86 7.54 5.19 2.88
CA MET A 86 6.27 4.90 3.57
C MET A 86 6.46 4.08 4.84
N LEU A 87 7.26 3.01 4.80
CA LEU A 87 7.40 2.07 5.92
C LEU A 87 8.18 2.73 7.07
N GLY A 88 7.66 2.60 8.30
CA GLY A 88 8.20 3.23 9.50
C GLY A 88 7.77 4.69 9.71
N ASN A 89 7.23 5.37 8.68
CA ASN A 89 6.78 6.75 8.78
C ASN A 89 5.31 6.85 9.23
N THR A 90 4.91 8.04 9.69
CA THR A 90 3.58 8.34 10.22
C THR A 90 2.68 8.92 9.15
N LEU A 91 1.69 8.13 8.72
CA LEU A 91 0.67 8.57 7.77
C LEU A 91 -0.47 9.30 8.48
N VAL A 92 -0.65 10.57 8.14
CA VAL A 92 -1.79 11.41 8.53
C VAL A 92 -2.84 11.37 7.43
N THR A 93 -4.07 11.02 7.79
CA THR A 93 -5.26 11.12 6.94
C THR A 93 -6.33 11.94 7.65
N LYS A 94 -7.40 12.32 6.92
CA LYS A 94 -8.57 12.97 7.53
C LYS A 94 -9.16 12.18 8.71
N GLN A 95 -9.02 10.85 8.72
CA GLN A 95 -9.60 9.98 9.74
C GLN A 95 -8.65 9.69 10.91
N THR A 96 -7.33 9.82 10.74
CA THR A 96 -6.38 9.67 11.85
C THR A 96 -6.27 10.93 12.71
N GLY A 97 -6.70 12.08 12.18
CA GLY A 97 -6.34 13.39 12.72
C GLY A 97 -4.83 13.64 12.67
N ASP A 98 -4.39 14.73 13.30
CA ASP A 98 -2.98 15.16 13.29
C ASP A 98 -2.04 14.17 13.98
N ALA A 99 -2.55 13.26 14.81
CA ALA A 99 -1.77 12.20 15.41
C ALA A 99 -1.19 11.24 14.36
N GLY A 100 -1.94 10.95 13.29
CA GLY A 100 -1.53 9.97 12.28
C GLY A 100 -1.48 8.53 12.79
N LYS A 101 -0.97 7.62 11.96
CA LYS A 101 -0.63 6.25 12.33
C LYS A 101 0.69 5.85 11.67
N VAL A 102 1.56 5.19 12.44
CA VAL A 102 2.80 4.60 11.90
C VAL A 102 2.46 3.47 10.94
N VAL A 103 3.10 3.47 9.79
CA VAL A 103 2.96 2.42 8.78
C VAL A 103 3.98 1.33 9.05
N ASN A 104 3.57 0.25 9.72
CA ASN A 104 4.45 -0.89 10.04
C ASN A 104 4.40 -2.01 8.99
N ARG A 105 3.53 -1.86 7.97
CA ARG A 105 3.36 -2.86 6.91
C ARG A 105 2.89 -2.18 5.64
N LEU A 106 3.39 -2.67 4.51
CA LEU A 106 2.94 -2.29 3.18
C LEU A 106 2.31 -3.50 2.50
N TYR A 107 1.45 -3.23 1.53
CA TYR A 107 0.92 -4.21 0.60
C TYR A 107 1.26 -3.73 -0.80
N ILE A 108 2.10 -4.50 -1.49
CA ILE A 108 2.48 -4.27 -2.89
C ILE A 108 1.53 -5.13 -3.72
N GLU A 109 0.72 -4.50 -4.54
CA GLU A 109 -0.29 -5.18 -5.35
C GLU A 109 -0.08 -4.90 -6.83
N ASP A 110 -0.48 -5.84 -7.67
CA ASP A 110 -0.57 -5.65 -9.11
C ASP A 110 -1.52 -4.50 -9.46
N GLY A 111 -1.18 -3.77 -10.52
CA GLY A 111 -2.04 -2.75 -11.08
C GLY A 111 -3.26 -3.38 -11.76
N ALA A 112 -4.41 -2.72 -11.68
CA ALA A 112 -5.61 -3.14 -12.38
C ALA A 112 -6.18 -1.96 -13.17
N ASP A 113 -6.47 -2.21 -14.44
CA ASP A 113 -7.29 -1.32 -15.25
C ASP A 113 -8.77 -1.62 -14.95
N ILE A 114 -9.49 -0.60 -14.48
CA ILE A 114 -10.88 -0.73 -14.06
C ILE A 114 -11.76 -0.08 -15.12
N ASP A 115 -12.26 -0.88 -16.07
CA ASP A 115 -13.12 -0.39 -17.15
C ASP A 115 -14.53 -0.04 -16.67
N ARG A 116 -15.04 -0.75 -15.66
CA ARG A 116 -16.38 -0.57 -15.11
C ARG A 116 -16.46 -1.00 -13.65
N GLU A 117 -17.11 -0.17 -12.85
CA GLU A 117 -17.55 -0.48 -11.47
C GLU A 117 -19.10 -0.45 -11.44
N LEU A 118 -19.73 -1.30 -10.61
CA LEU A 118 -21.19 -1.46 -10.52
C LEU A 118 -21.80 -0.69 -9.35
#